data_AF-A0A5N6RDF5-F1
#
_entry.id   AF-A0A5N6RDF5-F1
#
_cell.length_a   1.000
_cell.length_b   1.000
_cell.length_c   1.000
_cell.angle_alpha   90.00
_cell.angle_beta   90.00
_cell.angle_gamma   90.00
#
_symmetry.space_group_name_H-M   'P 1'
#
loop_
_entity.id
_entity.type
_entity.pdbx_description
1 polymer ?
#
loop_
_entity_poly.entity_id
_entity_poly.type
_entity_poly.pdbx_seq_one_letter_code
_entity_poly.pdbx_strand_id
1 'polypeptide(L)'
;MAGLEPSKSLRFMKASGHIKFLKHKVDVLDKENFTYNYSVVEGGPLSEKLEKVSYETKLVASPGGGTIFKSTGKYYTKDHAEINEEQIKAEDEKATGVFKAVEGYLLANPDAYN
;
A
#
# COMPACT_ATOMS: atom_id res chain seq x y z
N MET A 1 12.35 -14.47 -16.89
CA MET A 1 11.20 -13.55 -16.98
C MET A 1 10.39 -13.73 -15.71
N ALA A 2 10.37 -12.74 -14.82
CA ALA A 2 9.56 -12.83 -13.60
C ALA A 2 8.07 -12.82 -14.00
N GLY A 3 7.34 -13.86 -13.63
CA GLY A 3 5.91 -13.95 -13.92
C GLY A 3 5.17 -12.82 -13.23
N LEU A 4 4.42 -12.02 -13.99
CA LEU A 4 3.50 -11.05 -13.41
C LEU A 4 2.46 -11.81 -12.56
N GLU A 5 2.45 -11.54 -11.25
CA GLU A 5 1.39 -12.02 -10.36
C GLU A 5 0.02 -11.46 -10.80
N PRO A 6 -1.07 -12.25 -10.68
CA PRO A 6 -2.41 -11.78 -10.99
C PRO A 6 -2.81 -10.63 -10.06
N SER A 7 -3.46 -9.61 -10.62
CA SER A 7 -4.00 -8.48 -9.85
C SER A 7 -5.05 -8.96 -8.84
N LYS A 8 -4.97 -8.49 -7.59
CA LYS A 8 -5.92 -8.80 -6.51
C LYS A 8 -6.86 -7.62 -6.25
N SER A 9 -8.10 -7.91 -5.89
CA SER A 9 -9.10 -6.89 -5.53
C SER A 9 -9.29 -6.86 -4.03
N LEU A 10 -9.10 -5.69 -3.43
CA LEU A 10 -9.39 -5.43 -2.02
C LEU A 10 -10.70 -4.64 -1.92
N ARG A 11 -11.62 -5.11 -1.07
CA ARG A 11 -12.87 -4.42 -0.73
C ARG A 11 -12.79 -3.91 0.70
N PHE A 12 -13.19 -2.67 0.92
CA PHE A 12 -13.20 -2.06 2.24
C PHE A 12 -14.47 -1.23 2.41
N MET A 13 -15.09 -1.36 3.58
CA MET A 13 -16.30 -0.61 3.93
C MET A 13 -15.89 0.66 4.66
N LYS A 14 -16.39 1.81 4.20
CA LYS A 14 -16.24 3.07 4.93
C LYS A 14 -17.14 3.06 6.16
N ALA A 15 -16.81 3.89 7.15
CA ALA A 15 -17.66 4.13 8.32
C ALA A 15 -19.10 4.59 7.94
N SER A 16 -19.26 5.21 6.77
CA SER A 16 -20.57 5.60 6.22
C SER A 16 -21.40 4.43 5.66
N GLY A 17 -20.93 3.18 5.75
CA GLY A 17 -21.58 1.99 5.17
C GLY A 17 -21.33 1.79 3.67
N HIS A 18 -20.68 2.73 2.99
CA HIS A 18 -20.35 2.58 1.56
C HIS A 18 -19.18 1.63 1.36
N ILE A 19 -19.39 0.58 0.56
CA ILE A 19 -18.33 -0.35 0.15
C ILE A 19 -17.55 0.30 -0.99
N LYS A 20 -16.24 0.47 -0.81
CA LYS A 20 -15.29 0.77 -1.87
C LYS A 20 -14.47 -0.46 -2.21
N PHE A 21 -13.95 -0.47 -3.42
CA PHE A 21 -12.96 -1.46 -3.84
C PHE A 21 -11.75 -0.74 -4.43
N LEU A 22 -10.60 -1.41 -4.36
CA LEU A 22 -9.44 -1.09 -5.15
C LEU A 22 -8.86 -2.39 -5.69
N LYS A 23 -8.26 -2.33 -6.87
CA LYS A 23 -7.54 -3.44 -7.47
C LYS A 23 -6.07 -3.08 -7.50
N HIS A 24 -5.27 -3.85 -6.78
CA HIS A 24 -3.83 -3.72 -6.82
C HIS A 24 -3.21 -4.80 -7.71
N LYS A 25 -2.13 -4.43 -8.37
CA LYS A 25 -1.30 -5.30 -9.17
C LYS A 25 0.09 -5.30 -8.55
N VAL A 26 0.63 -6.47 -8.26
CA VAL A 26 2.00 -6.60 -7.79
C VAL A 26 2.92 -6.40 -8.99
N ASP A 27 3.79 -5.40 -8.90
CA ASP A 27 4.77 -5.09 -9.93
C ASP A 27 6.13 -5.71 -9.61
N VAL A 28 6.50 -5.76 -8.32
CA VAL A 28 7.72 -6.40 -7.83
C VAL A 28 7.43 -7.10 -6.51
N LEU A 29 7.89 -8.35 -6.40
CA LEU A 29 7.93 -9.09 -5.15
C LEU A 29 9.32 -9.72 -5.01
N ASP A 30 10.17 -9.09 -4.21
CA ASP A 30 11.52 -9.55 -3.91
C ASP A 30 11.59 -9.90 -2.43
N LYS A 31 11.60 -11.21 -2.16
CA LYS A 31 11.63 -11.76 -0.81
C LYS A 31 13.02 -11.63 -0.18
N GLU A 32 14.08 -11.57 -0.97
CA GLU A 32 15.46 -11.50 -0.48
C GLU A 32 15.78 -10.08 0.00
N ASN A 33 15.30 -9.08 -0.72
CA ASN A 33 15.49 -7.66 -0.39
C ASN A 33 14.29 -7.03 0.32
N PHE A 34 13.32 -7.83 0.76
CA PHE A 34 12.07 -7.40 1.40
C PHE A 34 11.40 -6.21 0.69
N THR A 35 11.33 -6.29 -0.64
CA THR A 35 10.79 -5.24 -1.50
C THR A 35 9.46 -5.70 -2.10
N TYR A 36 8.45 -4.85 -1.97
CA TYR A 36 7.11 -5.09 -2.49
C TYR A 36 6.60 -3.84 -3.19
N ASN A 37 6.54 -3.88 -4.51
CA ASN A 37 6.02 -2.76 -5.30
C ASN A 37 4.68 -3.16 -5.90
N TYR A 38 3.73 -2.23 -5.85
CA TYR A 38 2.40 -2.48 -6.40
C TYR A 38 1.80 -1.22 -6.99
N SER A 39 0.95 -1.40 -8.00
CA SER A 39 0.16 -0.33 -8.61
C SER A 39 -1.31 -0.52 -8.31
N VAL A 40 -2.01 0.57 -8.04
CA VAL A 40 -3.48 0.60 -8.06
C VAL A 40 -3.89 0.81 -9.52
N VAL A 41 -4.62 -0.17 -10.05
CA VAL A 41 -5.04 -0.20 -11.47
C VAL A 41 -6.54 -0.01 -11.65
N GLU A 42 -7.33 -0.12 -10.57
CA GLU A 42 -8.78 0.13 -10.59
C GLU A 42 -9.26 0.56 -9.21
N GLY A 43 -10.26 1.46 -9.13
CA GLY A 43 -10.87 1.91 -7.88
C GLY A 43 -9.92 2.66 -6.94
N GLY A 44 -10.29 2.72 -5.65
CA GLY A 44 -9.46 3.37 -4.61
C GLY A 44 -9.19 4.87 -4.86
N PRO A 45 -7.91 5.32 -4.83
CA PRO A 45 -7.51 6.71 -5.12
C PRO A 45 -7.67 7.10 -6.59
N LEU A 46 -7.83 6.13 -7.50
CA LEU A 46 -8.07 6.44 -8.90
C LEU A 46 -9.36 7.24 -8.98
N SER A 47 -9.20 8.46 -9.47
CA SER A 47 -10.26 9.44 -9.65
C SER A 47 -10.23 9.90 -11.09
N GLU A 48 -11.14 10.79 -11.48
CA GLU A 48 -11.07 11.43 -12.79
C GLU A 48 -9.70 12.07 -13.04
N LYS A 49 -9.02 12.52 -11.98
CA LYS A 49 -7.73 13.22 -12.01
C LYS A 49 -6.49 12.31 -11.99
N LEU A 50 -6.61 11.04 -11.61
CA LEU A 50 -5.46 10.12 -11.47
C LEU A 50 -5.58 8.95 -12.45
N GLU A 51 -4.54 8.74 -13.26
CA GLU A 51 -4.44 7.61 -14.21
C GLU A 51 -3.91 6.35 -13.55
N LYS A 52 -2.94 6.54 -12.65
CA LYS A 52 -2.23 5.46 -11.99
C LYS A 52 -1.70 5.95 -10.65
N VAL A 53 -1.64 5.03 -9.69
CA VAL A 53 -0.85 5.21 -8.47
C VAL A 53 0.06 3.99 -8.34
N SER A 54 1.35 4.20 -8.08
CA SER A 54 2.28 3.11 -7.79
C SER A 54 3.00 3.35 -6.48
N TYR A 55 3.21 2.29 -5.72
CA TYR A 55 3.91 2.30 -4.45
C TYR A 55 5.17 1.45 -4.58
N GLU A 56 6.28 2.03 -4.16
CA GLU A 56 7.55 1.32 -3.99
C GLU A 56 7.77 1.15 -2.50
N THR A 57 7.77 -0.10 -2.02
CA THR A 57 7.89 -0.37 -0.59
C THR A 57 9.06 -1.29 -0.28
N LYS A 58 9.73 -1.02 0.84
CA LYS A 58 10.88 -1.80 1.30
C LYS A 58 10.92 -1.84 2.82
N LEU A 59 11.15 -3.02 3.37
CA LEU A 59 11.48 -3.21 4.77
C LEU A 59 13.00 -3.22 4.93
N VAL A 60 13.53 -2.46 5.89
CA VAL A 60 14.96 -2.47 6.22
C VAL A 60 15.16 -2.63 7.72
N ALA A 61 16.22 -3.32 8.13
CA ALA A 61 16.57 -3.44 9.54
C ALA A 61 16.87 -2.06 10.15
N SER A 62 16.33 -1.83 11.35
CA SER A 62 16.67 -0.67 12.16
C SER A 62 17.96 -0.92 12.96
N PRO A 63 18.85 0.08 13.13
CA PRO A 63 20.05 -0.07 13.96
C PRO A 63 19.78 -0.46 15.42
N GLY A 64 18.60 -0.10 15.96
CA GLY A 64 18.20 -0.39 17.34
C GLY A 64 17.46 -1.72 17.54
N GLY A 65 17.43 -2.58 16.51
CA GLY A 65 16.50 -3.71 16.44
C GLY A 65 15.15 -3.28 15.87
N GLY A 66 14.44 -4.24 15.28
CA GLY A 66 13.17 -4.01 14.57
C GLY A 66 13.36 -3.59 13.11
N THR A 67 12.29 -3.04 12.53
CA THR A 67 12.17 -2.82 11.08
C THR A 67 11.68 -1.40 10.77
N ILE A 68 12.27 -0.78 9.76
CA ILE A 68 11.79 0.46 9.16
C ILE A 68 11.05 0.10 7.87
N PHE A 69 9.76 0.42 7.81
CA PHE A 69 8.98 0.35 6.58
C PHE A 69 9.12 1.66 5.79
N LYS A 70 9.73 1.57 4.60
CA LYS A 70 9.83 2.69 3.66
C LYS A 70 8.79 2.50 2.56
N SER A 71 7.99 3.52 2.31
CA SER A 71 7.02 3.54 1.22
C SER A 71 7.17 4.83 0.43
N THR A 72 7.16 4.75 -0.90
CA THR A 72 7.14 5.90 -1.80
C THR A 72 5.97 5.76 -2.75
N GLY A 73 4.99 6.66 -2.62
CA GLY A 73 3.85 6.76 -3.53
C GLY A 73 4.15 7.68 -4.71
N LYS A 74 3.93 7.19 -5.93
CA LYS A 74 4.00 7.96 -7.18
C LYS A 74 2.58 8.09 -7.74
N TYR A 75 2.15 9.32 -7.92
CA TYR A 75 0.79 9.68 -8.35
C TYR A 75 0.87 10.27 -9.76
N TYR A 76 0.20 9.62 -10.71
CA TYR A 76 0.22 10.02 -12.12
C TYR A 76 -1.11 10.72 -12.44
N THR A 77 -1.05 12.03 -12.68
CA THR A 77 -2.24 12.87 -12.91
C THR A 77 -2.59 12.98 -14.39
N LYS A 78 -3.88 13.12 -14.67
CA LYS A 78 -4.38 13.50 -16.00
C LYS A 78 -4.24 15.01 -16.19
N ASP A 79 -3.84 15.44 -17.38
CA ASP A 79 -3.88 16.84 -17.82
C ASP A 79 -3.33 17.86 -16.81
N HIS A 80 -2.26 17.50 -16.10
CA HIS A 80 -1.65 18.33 -15.03
C HIS A 80 -2.61 18.69 -13.87
N ALA A 81 -3.62 17.85 -13.60
CA ALA A 81 -4.54 18.05 -12.51
C ALA A 81 -3.82 18.14 -11.16
N GLU A 82 -4.25 19.07 -10.31
CA GLU A 82 -3.72 19.22 -8.97
C GLU A 82 -4.08 18.02 -8.08
N ILE A 83 -3.07 17.56 -7.33
CA ILE A 83 -3.19 16.53 -6.32
C ILE A 83 -3.57 17.18 -5.00
N ASN A 84 -4.55 16.62 -4.30
CA ASN A 84 -4.90 17.07 -2.96
C ASN A 84 -4.00 16.38 -1.92
N GLU A 85 -3.13 17.14 -1.28
CA GLU A 85 -2.22 16.64 -0.25
C GLU A 85 -2.93 16.09 1.00
N GLU A 86 -4.07 16.66 1.39
CA GLU A 86 -4.86 16.16 2.52
C GLU A 86 -5.40 14.74 2.25
N GLN A 87 -5.75 14.47 1.00
CA GLN A 87 -6.16 13.12 0.59
C GLN A 87 -5.00 12.13 0.69
N ILE A 88 -3.79 12.52 0.28
CA ILE A 88 -2.59 11.69 0.42
C ILE A 88 -2.32 11.40 1.90
N LYS A 89 -2.35 12.41 2.77
CA LYS A 89 -2.15 12.24 4.22
C LYS A 89 -3.21 11.30 4.83
N ALA A 90 -4.47 11.46 4.45
CA ALA A 90 -5.55 10.59 4.92
C ALA A 90 -5.46 9.15 4.38
N GLU A 91 -4.69 8.89 3.32
CA GLU A 91 -4.38 7.54 2.86
C GLU A 91 -3.19 6.95 3.61
N ASP A 92 -2.17 7.75 3.86
CA ASP A 92 -1.00 7.39 4.67
C ASP A 92 -1.38 7.01 6.11
N GLU A 93 -2.29 7.76 6.74
CA GLU A 93 -2.82 7.43 8.07
C GLU A 93 -3.56 6.10 8.09
N LYS A 94 -4.33 5.77 7.04
CA LYS A 94 -5.02 4.48 6.92
C LYS A 94 -4.03 3.33 6.76
N ALA A 95 -3.02 3.51 5.91
CA ALA A 95 -1.97 2.52 5.73
C ALA A 95 -1.21 2.27 7.04
N THR A 96 -0.88 3.35 7.77
CA THR A 96 -0.26 3.30 9.09
C THR A 96 -1.15 2.55 10.09
N GLY A 97 -2.47 2.79 10.08
CA GLY A 97 -3.43 2.08 10.93
C GLY A 97 -3.43 0.57 10.68
N VAL A 98 -3.43 0.13 9.42
CA VAL A 98 -3.34 -1.29 9.06
C VAL A 98 -2.01 -1.89 9.52
N PHE A 99 -0.90 -1.17 9.30
CA PHE A 99 0.42 -1.64 9.71
C PHE A 99 0.52 -1.84 11.22
N LYS A 100 0.04 -0.88 12.02
CA LYS A 100 0.00 -0.98 13.49
C LYS A 100 -0.88 -2.14 13.99
N ALA A 101 -1.98 -2.43 13.30
CA ALA A 101 -2.82 -3.59 13.65
C ALA A 101 -2.08 -4.92 13.43
N VAL A 102 -1.34 -5.05 12.31
CA VAL A 102 -0.51 -6.23 12.04
C VAL A 102 0.64 -6.34 13.05
N GLU A 103 1.34 -5.24 13.32
CA GLU A 103 2.40 -5.19 14.34
C GLU A 103 1.88 -5.62 15.72
N GLY A 104 0.76 -5.07 16.17
CA GLY A 104 0.14 -5.45 17.44
C GLY A 104 -0.25 -6.92 17.50
N TYR A 105 -0.73 -7.50 16.41
CA TYR A 105 -1.01 -8.94 16.32
C TYR A 105 0.26 -9.78 16.44
N LEU A 106 1.32 -9.45 15.68
CA LEU A 106 2.58 -10.20 15.72
C LEU A 106 3.26 -10.12 17.10
N LEU A 107 3.21 -8.96 17.75
CA LEU A 107 3.73 -8.80 19.12
C LEU A 107 2.98 -9.65 20.14
N ALA A 108 1.66 -9.79 19.98
CA ALA A 108 0.83 -10.62 20.86
C ALA A 108 0.94 -12.13 20.56
N ASN A 109 1.48 -12.50 19.39
CA ASN A 109 1.56 -13.88 18.92
C ASN A 109 2.99 -14.17 18.41
N PRO A 110 3.99 -14.26 19.30
CA PRO A 110 5.40 -14.31 18.93
C PRO A 110 5.77 -15.54 18.10
N ASP A 111 5.01 -16.64 18.18
CA ASP A 111 5.24 -17.86 17.38
C ASP A 111 4.55 -17.83 16.01
N ALA A 112 3.72 -16.81 15.75
CA ALA A 112 3.11 -16.65 14.44
C ALA A 112 4.17 -16.15 13.45
N TYR A 113 4.49 -16.98 12.44
CA TYR A 113 5.42 -16.68 11.34
C TYR A 113 6.92 -16.73 11.68
N ASN A 114 7.33 -17.53 12.67
CA ASN A 114 8.75 -17.87 12.96
C ASN A 114 9.31 -18.99 12.10
#